data_AF-A0A3N4RHN9-F1
#
_entry.id   AF-A0A3N4RHN9-F1
#
_cell.length_a   1.000
_cell.length_b   1.000
_cell.length_c   1.000
_cell.angle_alpha   90.00
_cell.angle_beta   90.00
_cell.angle_gamma   90.00
#
_symmetry.space_group_name_H-M   'P 1'
#
loop_
_entity.id
_entity.type
_entity.pdbx_description
1 polymer ?
#
loop_
_entity_poly.entity_id
_entity_poly.type
_entity_poly.pdbx_seq_one_letter_code
_entity_poly.pdbx_strand_id
1 'polypeptide(L)' 'MRPLLTTSGQAARPMMRAVEYGGYGGPQGLEIRVVARPQPGAGELLVRVHGTSVNPVDVSIRSGGMRIM' A
#
# COMPACT_ATOMS: atom_id res chain seq x y z
N MET A 1 17.60 -7.23 -25.87
CA MET A 1 16.81 -6.91 -24.66
C MET A 1 15.76 -8.00 -24.48
N ARG A 2 15.74 -8.73 -23.35
CA ARG A 2 14.70 -9.73 -23.06
C ARG A 2 13.43 -9.01 -22.61
N PRO A 3 12.26 -9.25 -23.21
CA PRO A 3 11.01 -8.73 -22.68
C PRO A 3 10.77 -9.37 -21.31
N LEU A 4 10.53 -8.54 -20.29
CA LEU A 4 10.12 -9.02 -18.97
C LEU A 4 8.73 -9.63 -19.15
N LEU A 5 8.68 -10.97 -19.09
CA LEU A 5 7.49 -11.78 -19.13
C LEU A 5 6.47 -11.23 -18.10
N THR A 6 5.32 -10.76 -18.58
CA THR A 6 4.11 -10.63 -17.78
C THR A 6 3.87 -11.98 -17.13
N THR A 7 4.23 -12.11 -15.84
CA THR A 7 3.98 -13.33 -15.08
C THR A 7 2.47 -13.39 -14.84
N SER A 8 1.76 -14.09 -15.71
CA SER A 8 0.31 -14.29 -15.71
C SER A 8 -0.23 -15.09 -14.50
N GLY A 9 0.61 -15.42 -13.52
CA GLY A 9 0.25 -16.30 -12.40
C GLY A 9 -0.29 -15.62 -11.13
N GLN A 10 -0.33 -14.29 -11.02
CA GLN A 10 -0.74 -13.62 -9.77
C GLN A 10 -1.85 -12.58 -9.90
N ALA A 11 -2.51 -12.52 -11.06
CA ALA A 11 -3.71 -11.70 -11.28
C ALA A 11 -4.95 -12.19 -10.50
N ALA A 12 -4.90 -13.37 -9.86
CA ALA A 12 -6.08 -14.10 -9.42
C ALA A 12 -6.49 -13.99 -7.93
N ARG A 13 -5.74 -13.30 -7.04
CA ARG A 13 -6.15 -13.22 -5.62
C ARG A 13 -7.01 -11.97 -5.38
N PRO A 14 -8.30 -12.09 -5.01
CA PRO A 14 -9.18 -10.95 -4.79
C PRO A 14 -8.78 -10.11 -3.58
N MET A 15 -7.87 -10.62 -2.73
CA MET A 15 -7.37 -9.93 -1.56
C MET A 15 -5.85 -9.78 -1.58
N MET A 16 -5.35 -8.78 -0.86
CA MET A 16 -3.93 -8.49 -0.64
C MET A 16 -3.68 -8.11 0.83
N ARG A 17 -2.41 -8.10 1.26
CA ARG A 17 -2.02 -7.59 2.57
C ARG A 17 -1.70 -6.10 2.45
N ALA A 18 -2.19 -5.29 3.39
CA ALA A 18 -1.90 -3.86 3.50
C ALA A 18 -1.60 -3.51 4.97
N VAL A 19 -0.80 -2.47 5.19
CA VAL A 19 -0.64 -1.87 6.52
C VAL A 19 -1.66 -0.74 6.64
N GLU A 20 -2.51 -0.78 7.67
CA GLU A 20 -3.53 0.23 7.94
C GLU A 20 -3.43 0.73 9.38
N TYR A 21 -3.99 1.91 9.65
CA TYR A 21 -4.20 2.46 10.98
C TYR A 21 -5.53 3.22 11.00
N GLY A 22 -6.37 2.97 12.02
CA GLY A 22 -7.73 3.51 12.09
C GLY A 22 -7.83 4.95 12.63
N GLY A 23 -6.72 5.52 13.08
CA GLY A 23 -6.66 6.87 13.66
C GLY A 23 -5.22 7.31 13.91
N TYR A 24 -5.03 8.60 14.15
CA TYR A 24 -3.70 9.15 14.41
C TYR A 24 -3.12 8.62 15.72
N GLY A 25 -1.79 8.38 15.72
CA GLY A 25 -1.10 7.97 16.93
C GLY A 25 0.30 7.39 16.73
N GLY A 26 0.75 6.67 17.75
CA GLY A 26 2.01 5.95 17.74
C GLY A 26 2.00 4.74 16.79
N PRO A 27 3.17 4.12 16.54
CA PRO A 27 3.28 2.96 15.65
C PRO A 27 2.48 1.74 16.11
N GLN A 28 2.03 1.70 17.38
CA GLN A 28 1.23 0.61 17.94
C GLN A 28 -0.13 0.44 17.25
N GLY A 29 -0.63 1.48 16.56
CA GLY A 29 -1.87 1.41 15.78
C GLY A 29 -1.71 0.86 14.36
N LEU A 30 -0.49 0.51 13.94
CA LEU A 30 -0.24 -0.09 12.63
C LEU A 30 -0.58 -1.58 12.64
N GLU A 31 -1.46 -1.98 11.74
CA GLU A 31 -1.91 -3.36 11.61
C GLU A 31 -1.74 -3.86 10.18
N ILE A 32 -1.28 -5.11 10.03
CA ILE A 32 -1.31 -5.77 8.72
C ILE A 32 -2.68 -6.43 8.55
N ARG A 33 -3.45 -5.94 7.59
CA ARG A 33 -4.80 -6.41 7.28
C ARG A 33 -4.85 -7.07 5.91
N VAL A 34 -5.80 -8.00 5.74
CA VAL A 34 -6.13 -8.58 4.43
C VAL A 34 -7.30 -7.78 3.87
N VAL A 35 -7.07 -7.08 2.76
CA VAL A 35 -8.00 -6.13 2.16
C VAL A 35 -8.28 -6.50 0.71
N ALA A 36 -9.35 -5.97 0.14
CA ALA A 36 -9.64 -6.16 -1.28
C ALA A 36 -8.48 -5.64 -2.13
N ARG A 37 -8.12 -6.39 -3.17
CA ARG A 37 -7.15 -5.94 -4.16
C ARG A 37 -7.75 -4.75 -4.93
N PRO A 38 -7.03 -3.63 -5.08
CA PRO A 38 -7.53 -2.49 -5.85
C PRO A 38 -7.68 -2.86 -7.33
N GLN A 39 -8.72 -2.33 -7.96
CA GLN A 39 -8.96 -2.41 -9.40
C GLN A 39 -8.49 -1.08 -10.03
N PRO A 40 -7.50 -1.11 -10.94
CA PRO A 40 -7.02 0.12 -11.58
C PRO A 40 -8.10 0.70 -12.52
N GLY A 41 -8.27 2.01 -12.50
CA GLY A 41 -9.09 2.75 -13.44
C GLY A 41 -8.39 3.04 -14.77
N ALA A 42 -9.03 3.85 -15.61
CA ALA A 42 -8.44 4.27 -16.89
C ALA A 42 -7.18 5.11 -16.66
N GLY A 43 -6.06 4.69 -17.25
CA GLY A 43 -4.77 5.38 -17.10
C GLY A 43 -3.96 4.98 -15.86
N GLU A 44 -4.47 4.09 -15.01
CA GLU A 44 -3.78 3.59 -13.83
C GLU A 44 -3.11 2.23 -14.08
N LEU A 45 -2.04 1.95 -13.34
CA LEU A 45 -1.38 0.65 -13.34
C LEU A 45 -1.51 0.00 -11.97
N LEU A 46 -1.91 -1.26 -11.95
CA LEU A 46 -1.80 -2.08 -10.75
C LEU A 46 -0.39 -2.66 -10.64
N VAL A 47 0.34 -2.24 -9.61
CA VAL A 47 1.69 -2.73 -9.34
C VAL A 47 1.70 -3.75 -8.20
N ARG A 48 2.59 -4.73 -8.29
CA ARG A 48 2.90 -5.62 -7.17
C ARG A 48 4.09 -5.05 -6.40
N VAL A 49 3.84 -4.57 -5.19
CA VAL A 49 4.88 -4.05 -4.30
C VAL A 49 5.74 -5.21 -3.81
N HIS A 50 7.02 -5.22 -4.19
CA HIS A 50 8.02 -6.16 -3.68
C HIS A 50 8.77 -5.61 -2.46
N GLY A 51 8.83 -4.28 -2.33
CA GLY A 51 9.43 -3.56 -1.21
C GLY A 51 9.08 -2.07 -1.28
N THR A 52 9.12 -1.41 -0.13
CA THR A 52 8.91 0.03 0.03
C THR A 52 9.79 0.55 1.16
N SER A 53 10.03 1.86 1.20
CA SER A 53 10.67 2.51 2.34
C SER A 53 9.65 2.97 3.39
N VAL A 54 10.15 3.30 4.57
CA VAL A 54 9.46 4.14 5.56
C VAL A 54 10.25 5.44 5.66
N ASN A 55 9.60 6.55 5.39
CA ASN A 55 10.18 7.89 5.32
C ASN A 55 9.66 8.75 6.49
N PRO A 56 10.36 9.84 6.87
CA PRO A 56 9.90 10.72 7.96
C PRO A 56 8.48 11.27 7.77
N VAL A 57 8.07 11.55 6.54
CA VAL A 57 6.71 12.04 6.23
C VAL A 57 5.64 11.02 6.59
N ASP A 58 5.90 9.71 6.46
CA ASP A 58 4.94 8.66 6.80
C ASP A 58 4.63 8.69 8.30
N VAL A 59 5.64 8.97 9.12
CA VAL A 59 5.51 9.13 10.58
C VAL A 59 4.69 10.38 10.91
N SER A 60 4.98 11.50 10.26
CA SER A 60 4.23 12.77 10.47
C SER A 60 2.77 12.66 10.06
N ILE A 61 2.45 11.97 8.97
CA ILE A 61 1.07 11.73 8.55
C ILE A 61 0.37 10.82 9.57
N ARG A 62 0.94 9.66 9.90
CA ARG A 62 0.32 8.69 10.82
C ARG A 62 0.14 9.27 12.23
N SER A 63 1.05 10.11 12.72
CA SER A 63 0.91 10.74 14.04
C SER A 63 -0.09 11.90 14.06
N GLY A 64 -0.57 12.36 12.90
CA GLY A 64 -1.45 13.52 12.77
C GLY A 64 -0.72 14.86 12.74
N GLY A 65 0.62 14.87 12.68
CA GLY A 65 1.45 16.08 12.64
C GLY A 65 1.34 16.92 11.36
N MET A 66 0.64 16.44 10.33
CA MET A 66 0.39 17.15 9.07
C MET A 66 -1.03 17.74 8.97
N ARG A 67 -1.84 17.70 10.03
CA ARG A 67 -3.18 18.30 10.01
C ARG A 67 -3.07 19.82 9.98
N ILE A 68 -3.53 20.44 8.90
CA ILE A 68 -3.71 21.90 8.84
C ILE A 68 -5.03 22.22 9.58
N MET A 69 -4.95 23.15 10.53
CA MET A 69 -6.10 23.72 11.24
C MET A 69 -6.97 24.56 10.32
#